data_AF-A0AAE9Y962-F1
#
_entry.id   AF-A0AAE9Y962-F1
#
_cell.length_a   1.000
_cell.length_b   1.000
_cell.length_c   1.000
_cell.angle_alpha   90.00
_cell.angle_beta   90.00
_cell.angle_gamma   90.00
#
_symmetry.space_group_name_H-M   'P 1'
#
loop_
_entity.id
_entity.type
_entity.pdbx_description
1 polymer ?
#
loop_
_entity_poly.entity_id
_entity_poly.type
_entity_poly.pdbx_seq_one_letter_code
_entity_poly.pdbx_strand_id
1 'polypeptide(L)'
;MTVALMGLVVTAILGGVLTAIRISGDVDLATRAANGSQAYAEQIKQPVEAMEYKPCATASSGSDPYPALTSSLPGSFTADVIEVEYLAAPIPPASSSTTPSAPTWTSTCTTDQGLQRITVEVSTPEGTAGEVETVVLVKRDSRCNYSGLYQNRDQGPC
;
A
#
# COMPACT_ATOMS: atom_id res chain seq x y z
N MET A 1 50.73 10.26 28.31
CA MET A 1 50.01 9.24 27.52
C MET A 1 48.55 9.07 27.95
N THR A 2 48.23 9.23 29.24
CA THR A 2 46.86 9.17 29.79
C THR A 2 45.88 10.21 29.22
N VAL A 3 46.35 11.42 28.90
CA VAL A 3 45.50 12.49 28.32
C VAL A 3 45.00 12.15 26.91
N ALA A 4 45.82 11.47 26.10
CA ALA A 4 45.43 11.07 24.74
C ALA A 4 44.37 9.95 24.74
N LEU A 5 44.46 9.02 25.70
CA LEU A 5 43.48 7.94 25.87
C LEU A 5 42.10 8.46 26.29
N MET A 6 42.05 9.42 27.22
CA MET A 6 40.79 10.03 27.65
C MET A 6 40.09 10.81 26.52
N GLY A 7 40.86 11.48 25.65
CA GLY A 7 40.31 12.19 24.49
C GLY A 7 39.63 11.24 23.48
N LEU A 8 40.21 10.07 23.25
CA LEU A 8 39.70 9.07 22.30
C LEU A 8 38.39 8.42 22.79
N VAL A 9 38.24 8.24 24.10
CA VAL A 9 37.00 7.71 24.69
C VAL A 9 35.85 8.70 24.54
N VAL A 10 36.09 9.98 24.77
CA VAL A 10 35.05 11.02 24.67
C VAL A 10 34.55 11.18 23.23
N THR A 11 35.45 11.17 22.24
CA THR A 11 35.04 11.28 20.83
C THR A 11 34.29 10.04 20.36
N ALA A 12 34.66 8.84 20.81
CA ALA A 12 33.92 7.62 20.52
C ALA A 12 32.49 7.65 21.08
N ILE A 13 32.31 8.13 22.32
CA ILE A 13 30.99 8.26 22.94
C ILE A 13 30.13 9.29 22.19
N LEU A 14 30.69 10.47 21.89
CA LEU A 14 29.98 11.53 21.16
C LEU A 14 29.58 11.07 19.75
N GLY A 15 30.46 10.35 19.05
CA GLY A 15 30.15 9.76 17.75
C GLY A 15 29.01 8.75 17.81
N GLY A 16 28.98 7.91 18.85
CA GLY A 16 27.88 6.96 19.08
C GLY A 16 26.54 7.65 19.32
N VAL A 17 26.51 8.69 20.16
CA VAL A 17 25.26 9.41 20.49
C VAL A 17 24.69 10.14 19.28
N LEU A 18 25.52 10.83 18.49
CA LEU A 18 25.07 11.54 17.29
C LEU A 18 24.48 10.59 16.24
N THR A 19 25.09 9.41 16.09
CA THR A 19 24.59 8.37 15.18
C THR A 19 23.26 7.81 15.66
N ALA A 20 23.12 7.56 16.96
CA ALA A 20 21.87 7.06 17.55
C ALA A 20 20.69 8.03 17.37
N ILE A 21 20.94 9.35 17.50
CA ILE A 21 19.90 10.37 17.32
C ILE A 21 19.38 10.37 15.87
N ARG A 22 20.27 10.24 14.87
CA ARG A 22 19.86 10.22 13.46
C ARG A 22 19.01 9.00 13.14
N ILE A 23 19.47 7.81 13.55
CA ILE A 23 18.73 6.56 13.33
C ILE A 23 17.35 6.63 13.99
N SER A 24 17.24 7.23 15.17
CA SER A 24 15.95 7.37 15.86
C SER A 24 14.94 8.23 15.09
N GLY A 25 15.41 9.28 14.39
CA GLY A 25 14.55 10.13 13.58
C GLY A 25 14.02 9.41 12.35
N ASP A 26 14.90 8.70 11.64
CA ASP A 26 14.53 7.95 10.44
C ASP A 26 13.56 6.81 10.77
N VAL A 27 13.75 6.12 11.91
CA VAL A 27 12.84 5.04 12.36
C VAL A 27 11.44 5.56 12.71
N ASP A 28 11.33 6.75 13.32
CA ASP A 28 10.01 7.36 13.61
C ASP A 28 9.28 7.73 12.32
N LEU A 29 9.98 8.33 11.35
CA LEU A 29 9.41 8.66 10.05
C LEU A 29 8.95 7.40 9.29
N ALA A 30 9.77 6.36 9.25
CA ALA A 30 9.40 5.08 8.62
C ALA A 30 8.17 4.44 9.29
N THR A 31 8.10 4.47 10.62
CA THR A 31 6.94 3.94 11.36
C THR A 31 5.66 4.71 11.05
N ARG A 32 5.75 6.04 10.92
CA ARG A 32 4.61 6.87 10.55
C ARG A 32 4.18 6.64 9.10
N ALA A 33 5.13 6.48 8.17
CA ALA A 33 4.85 6.13 6.78
C ALA A 33 4.08 4.80 6.68
N ALA A 34 4.54 3.77 7.40
CA ALA A 34 3.90 2.46 7.45
C ALA A 34 2.49 2.52 8.06
N ASN A 35 2.30 3.27 9.14
CA ASN A 35 0.96 3.45 9.72
C ASN A 35 0.02 4.22 8.77
N GLY A 36 0.55 5.23 8.06
CA GLY A 36 -0.19 6.00 7.06
C GLY A 36 -0.63 5.15 5.87
N SER A 37 0.26 4.30 5.34
CA SER A 37 -0.04 3.41 4.22
C SER A 37 -1.09 2.35 4.59
N GLN A 38 -1.05 1.81 5.82
CA GLN A 38 -2.08 0.92 6.33
C GLN A 38 -3.43 1.62 6.49
N ALA A 39 -3.46 2.82 7.10
CA ALA A 39 -4.69 3.59 7.25
C ALA A 39 -5.33 3.94 5.89
N TYR A 40 -4.50 4.25 4.89
CA TYR A 40 -4.95 4.47 3.52
C TYR A 40 -5.51 3.19 2.89
N ALA A 41 -4.81 2.06 3.06
CA ALA A 41 -5.27 0.77 2.55
C ALA A 41 -6.61 0.34 3.17
N GLU A 42 -6.86 0.68 4.44
CA GLU A 42 -8.15 0.49 5.08
C GLU A 42 -9.23 1.39 4.49
N GLN A 43 -8.95 2.66 4.24
CA GLN A 43 -9.91 3.58 3.61
C GLN A 43 -10.28 3.15 2.19
N ILE A 44 -9.32 2.67 1.38
CA ILE A 44 -9.62 2.13 0.05
C ILE A 44 -10.52 0.90 0.12
N LYS A 45 -10.42 0.08 1.19
CA LYS A 45 -11.28 -1.09 1.37
C LYS A 45 -12.70 -0.71 1.79
N GLN A 46 -12.92 0.48 2.34
CA GLN A 46 -14.24 0.90 2.76
C GLN A 46 -15.10 1.29 1.55
N PRO A 47 -16.35 0.80 1.43
CA PRO A 47 -17.25 1.15 0.35
C PRO A 47 -17.93 2.51 0.60
N VAL A 48 -17.15 3.55 0.90
CA VAL A 48 -17.65 4.93 1.02
C VAL A 48 -17.57 5.57 -0.36
N GLU A 49 -18.55 6.38 -0.75
CA GLU A 49 -18.81 6.81 -2.15
C GLU A 49 -17.57 7.19 -3.00
N ALA A 50 -16.58 7.90 -2.44
CA ALA A 50 -15.36 8.28 -3.16
C ALA A 50 -14.36 7.12 -3.35
N MET A 51 -14.43 6.13 -2.47
CA MET A 51 -13.64 4.89 -2.45
C MET A 51 -14.49 3.68 -2.83
N GLU A 52 -15.57 3.84 -3.60
CA GLU A 52 -16.29 2.69 -4.16
C GLU A 52 -15.39 1.93 -5.15
N TYR A 53 -15.70 0.65 -5.38
CA TYR A 53 -15.08 -0.08 -6.49
C TYR A 53 -15.50 0.53 -7.82
N LYS A 54 -14.52 0.93 -8.62
CA LYS A 54 -14.73 1.52 -9.94
C LYS A 54 -14.28 0.52 -11.02
N PRO A 55 -15.16 0.07 -11.92
CA PRO A 55 -14.75 -0.83 -13.02
C PRO A 55 -13.69 -0.16 -13.89
N CYS A 56 -12.60 -0.86 -14.18
CA CYS A 56 -11.50 -0.32 -14.99
C CYS A 56 -10.89 1.01 -14.46
N ALA A 57 -10.82 1.18 -13.13
CA ALA A 57 -10.26 2.39 -12.51
C ALA A 57 -8.78 2.59 -12.80
N THR A 58 -8.38 3.80 -13.17
CA THR A 58 -6.98 4.11 -13.43
C THR A 58 -6.23 4.53 -12.18
N ALA A 59 -4.90 4.56 -12.25
CA ALA A 59 -4.08 5.33 -11.32
C ALA A 59 -4.49 6.82 -11.33
N SER A 60 -3.93 7.59 -10.40
CA SER A 60 -4.32 8.97 -10.06
C SER A 60 -4.40 9.99 -11.22
N SER A 61 -3.82 9.68 -12.38
CA SER A 61 -3.76 10.54 -13.56
C SER A 61 -4.72 10.18 -14.71
N GLY A 62 -5.52 9.12 -14.60
CA GLY A 62 -6.38 8.67 -15.70
C GLY A 62 -7.82 9.22 -15.69
N SER A 63 -8.70 8.61 -16.49
CA SER A 63 -10.07 9.08 -16.73
C SER A 63 -11.03 8.84 -15.57
N ASP A 64 -10.75 7.83 -14.74
CA ASP A 64 -11.52 7.56 -13.52
C ASP A 64 -10.59 7.10 -12.38
N PRO A 65 -9.84 8.04 -11.80
CA PRO A 65 -8.83 7.72 -10.80
C PRO A 65 -9.45 7.41 -9.43
N TYR A 66 -8.73 6.63 -8.65
CA TYR A 66 -8.90 6.64 -7.20
C TYR A 66 -8.41 7.99 -6.63
N PRO A 67 -9.12 8.58 -5.66
CA PRO A 67 -8.72 9.86 -5.10
C PRO A 67 -7.43 9.72 -4.27
N ALA A 68 -6.53 10.69 -4.44
CA ALA A 68 -5.40 10.86 -3.53
C ALA A 68 -5.92 11.25 -2.13
N LEU A 69 -5.28 10.74 -1.07
CA LEU A 69 -5.60 11.17 0.30
C LEU A 69 -4.49 12.06 0.82
N THR A 70 -4.88 13.27 1.21
CA THR A 70 -3.99 14.27 1.80
C THR A 70 -4.45 14.70 3.18
N SER A 71 -5.73 14.49 3.54
CA SER A 71 -6.32 15.03 4.78
C SER A 71 -6.30 14.10 5.98
N SER A 72 -6.13 12.79 5.78
CA SER A 72 -6.13 11.80 6.88
C SER A 72 -4.75 11.37 7.35
N LEU A 73 -3.69 11.83 6.68
CA LEU A 73 -2.32 11.49 7.00
C LEU A 73 -1.72 12.53 7.96
N PRO A 74 -0.92 12.13 8.95
CA PRO A 74 -0.28 13.06 9.86
C PRO A 74 0.82 13.85 9.14
N GLY A 75 0.85 15.17 9.28
CA GLY A 75 1.98 16.00 8.80
C GLY A 75 2.00 16.23 7.28
N SER A 76 3.19 16.15 6.68
CA SER A 76 3.45 16.40 5.25
C SER A 76 3.36 15.15 4.36
N PHE A 77 2.79 14.06 4.87
CA PHE A 77 2.68 12.81 4.15
C PHE A 77 1.59 12.90 3.08
N THR A 78 1.88 12.39 1.89
CA THR A 78 0.94 12.31 0.77
C THR A 78 0.81 10.86 0.33
N ALA A 79 -0.43 10.37 0.21
CA ALA A 79 -0.71 9.05 -0.34
C ALA A 79 -1.35 9.15 -1.71
N ASP A 80 -0.81 8.39 -2.66
CA ASP A 80 -1.32 8.32 -4.03
C ASP A 80 -1.40 6.89 -4.55
N VAL A 81 -2.32 6.65 -5.48
CA VAL A 81 -2.42 5.38 -6.20
C VAL A 81 -1.54 5.45 -7.43
N ILE A 82 -0.41 4.75 -7.38
CA ILE A 82 0.59 4.75 -8.46
C ILE A 82 0.29 3.71 -9.53
N GLU A 83 -0.37 2.60 -9.17
CA GLU A 83 -0.65 1.51 -10.09
C GLU A 83 -1.98 0.83 -9.78
N VAL A 84 -2.71 0.49 -10.83
CA VAL A 84 -3.90 -0.36 -10.75
C VAL A 84 -3.77 -1.45 -11.82
N GLU A 85 -3.83 -2.70 -11.38
CA GLU A 85 -3.85 -3.87 -12.22
C GLU A 85 -5.17 -4.63 -12.07
N TYR A 86 -5.57 -5.29 -13.14
CA TYR A 86 -6.84 -5.99 -13.26
C TYR A 86 -6.57 -7.48 -13.37
N LEU A 87 -7.51 -8.28 -12.89
CA LEU A 87 -7.44 -9.73 -13.09
C LEU A 87 -7.59 -10.05 -14.58
N ALA A 88 -6.59 -10.72 -15.17
CA ALA A 88 -6.52 -10.98 -16.61
C ALA A 88 -7.50 -12.06 -17.10
N ALA A 89 -7.87 -13.00 -16.22
CA ALA A 89 -8.79 -14.09 -16.55
C ALA A 89 -9.56 -14.57 -15.32
N PRO A 90 -10.78 -15.12 -15.51
CA PRO A 90 -11.53 -15.74 -14.42
C PRO A 90 -10.72 -16.78 -13.66
N ILE A 91 -10.76 -16.72 -12.33
CA ILE A 91 -10.18 -17.77 -11.48
C ILE A 91 -11.07 -19.02 -11.66
N PRO A 92 -10.53 -20.15 -12.17
CA PRO A 92 -11.34 -21.33 -12.42
C PRO A 92 -11.89 -21.91 -11.11
N PRO A 93 -13.10 -22.51 -11.12
CA PRO A 93 -13.69 -23.11 -9.93
C PRO A 93 -12.82 -24.28 -9.43
N ALA A 94 -12.69 -24.40 -8.11
CA ALA A 94 -11.84 -25.39 -7.43
C ALA A 94 -12.22 -26.88 -7.68
N SER A 95 -13.20 -27.18 -8.54
CA SER A 95 -13.63 -28.55 -8.86
C SER A 95 -12.70 -29.27 -9.85
N SER A 96 -11.75 -28.58 -10.47
CA SER A 96 -10.70 -29.23 -11.25
C SER A 96 -9.57 -29.67 -10.33
N SER A 97 -9.28 -30.97 -10.31
CA SER A 97 -8.19 -31.67 -9.59
C SER A 97 -6.74 -31.17 -9.85
N THR A 98 -6.59 -29.98 -10.43
CA THR A 98 -5.32 -29.34 -10.75
C THR A 98 -5.07 -28.19 -9.78
N THR A 99 -3.88 -28.16 -9.21
CA THR A 99 -3.36 -27.13 -8.31
C THR A 99 -3.84 -25.73 -8.70
N PRO A 100 -4.41 -24.93 -7.77
CA PRO A 100 -4.89 -23.59 -8.10
C PRO A 100 -3.74 -22.77 -8.71
N SER A 101 -3.95 -22.27 -9.93
CA SER A 101 -3.01 -21.37 -10.58
C SER A 101 -3.08 -20.00 -9.91
N ALA A 102 -1.92 -19.35 -9.78
CA ALA A 102 -1.87 -17.99 -9.25
C ALA A 102 -2.66 -17.04 -10.18
N PRO A 103 -3.39 -16.05 -9.63
CA PRO A 103 -4.09 -15.06 -10.45
C PRO A 103 -3.09 -14.28 -11.30
N THR A 104 -3.42 -14.11 -12.58
CA THR A 104 -2.64 -13.30 -13.50
C THR A 104 -3.20 -11.88 -13.53
N TRP A 105 -2.34 -10.88 -13.38
CA TRP A 105 -2.72 -9.47 -13.36
C TRP A 105 -2.24 -8.78 -14.63
N THR A 106 -2.99 -7.77 -15.09
CA THR A 106 -2.69 -6.97 -16.29
C THR A 106 -2.90 -5.50 -15.99
N SER A 107 -2.09 -4.62 -16.56
CA SER A 107 -2.26 -3.16 -16.45
C SER A 107 -3.33 -2.60 -17.38
N THR A 108 -3.83 -3.41 -18.32
CA THR A 108 -4.87 -2.99 -19.29
C THR A 108 -6.20 -3.61 -18.92
N CYS A 109 -7.22 -2.78 -18.69
CA CYS A 109 -8.59 -3.24 -18.50
C CYS A 109 -9.32 -3.35 -19.84
N THR A 110 -9.55 -4.57 -20.30
CA THR A 110 -10.43 -4.86 -21.44
C THR A 110 -11.84 -5.21 -20.97
N THR A 111 -11.92 -6.10 -20.00
CA THR A 111 -13.14 -6.50 -19.30
C THR A 111 -12.84 -6.53 -17.81
N ASP A 112 -13.61 -5.79 -17.03
CA ASP A 112 -13.48 -5.82 -15.58
C ASP A 112 -13.98 -7.15 -15.03
N GLN A 113 -13.17 -7.78 -14.19
CA GLN A 113 -13.46 -9.07 -13.56
C GLN A 113 -13.89 -8.87 -12.09
N GLY A 114 -14.21 -7.63 -11.67
CA GLY A 114 -14.58 -7.37 -10.28
C GLY A 114 -13.45 -7.56 -9.25
N LEU A 115 -12.20 -7.69 -9.70
CA LEU A 115 -11.00 -7.74 -8.86
C LEU A 115 -9.91 -6.83 -9.43
N GLN A 116 -9.36 -5.99 -8.57
CA GLN A 116 -8.29 -5.05 -8.89
C GLN A 116 -7.19 -5.13 -7.84
N ARG A 117 -5.94 -5.12 -8.27
CA ARG A 117 -4.75 -4.98 -7.43
C ARG A 117 -4.30 -3.53 -7.52
N ILE A 118 -4.27 -2.85 -6.39
CA ILE A 118 -3.99 -1.41 -6.28
C ILE A 118 -2.69 -1.27 -5.51
N THR A 119 -1.72 -0.59 -6.11
CA THR A 119 -0.47 -0.21 -5.44
C THR A 119 -0.57 1.24 -5.02
N VAL A 120 -0.43 1.44 -3.72
CA VAL A 120 -0.46 2.73 -3.07
C VAL A 120 0.96 3.09 -2.68
N GLU A 121 1.34 4.33 -2.93
CA GLU A 121 2.57 4.91 -2.42
C GLU A 121 2.23 6.00 -1.41
N VAL A 122 2.90 5.97 -0.26
CA VAL A 122 2.87 7.05 0.73
C VAL A 122 4.27 7.64 0.80
N SER A 123 4.38 8.91 0.50
CA SER A 123 5.65 9.64 0.50
C SER A 123 5.61 10.83 1.45
N THR A 124 6.78 11.18 2.00
CA THR A 124 6.98 12.43 2.74
C THR A 124 8.24 13.13 2.25
N PRO A 125 8.22 14.47 2.08
CA PRO A 125 9.41 15.24 1.79
C PRO A 125 10.31 15.43 3.01
N GLU A 126 9.87 15.01 4.21
CA GLU A 126 10.65 15.08 5.44
C GLU A 126 11.68 13.94 5.53
N GLY A 127 12.82 14.21 6.17
CA GLY A 127 13.92 13.26 6.34
C GLY A 127 15.11 13.51 5.41
N THR A 128 16.13 12.66 5.50
CA THR A 128 17.40 12.85 4.77
C THR A 128 17.30 12.43 3.29
N ALA A 129 16.38 11.52 2.96
CA ALA A 129 16.18 10.99 1.61
C ALA A 129 14.73 11.14 1.08
N GLY A 130 13.81 11.63 1.91
CA GLY A 130 12.38 11.43 1.72
C GLY A 130 12.03 9.95 1.96
N GLU A 131 11.03 9.70 2.78
CA GLU A 131 10.56 8.32 3.02
C GLU A 131 9.43 8.00 2.06
N VAL A 132 9.51 6.83 1.42
CA VAL A 132 8.52 6.31 0.49
C VAL A 132 8.18 4.89 0.91
N GLU A 133 6.90 4.66 1.20
CA GLU A 133 6.37 3.36 1.58
C GLU A 133 5.31 2.92 0.57
N THR A 134 5.38 1.67 0.11
CA THR A 134 4.42 1.13 -0.85
C THR A 134 3.60 -0.01 -0.25
N VAL A 135 2.30 0.00 -0.51
CA VAL A 135 1.38 -1.06 -0.07
C VAL A 135 0.57 -1.54 -1.26
N VAL A 136 0.58 -2.85 -1.47
CA VAL A 136 -0.23 -3.51 -2.49
C VAL A 136 -1.46 -4.11 -1.81
N LEU A 137 -2.65 -3.74 -2.29
CA LEU A 137 -3.91 -4.28 -1.81
C LEU A 137 -4.73 -4.84 -2.97
N VAL A 138 -5.59 -5.82 -2.67
CA VAL A 138 -6.57 -6.33 -3.63
C VAL A 138 -7.95 -5.85 -3.21
N LYS A 139 -8.64 -5.18 -4.13
CA LYS A 139 -10.00 -4.68 -3.97
C LYS A 139 -10.95 -5.48 -4.84
N ARG A 140 -12.14 -5.74 -4.30
CA ARG A 140 -13.21 -6.49 -4.95
C ARG A 140 -14.42 -5.61 -5.18
N ASP A 141 -15.14 -5.85 -6.27
CA ASP A 141 -16.46 -5.28 -6.51
C ASP A 141 -17.47 -5.83 -5.49
N SER A 142 -18.04 -4.92 -4.68
CA SER A 142 -19.07 -5.24 -3.68
C SER A 142 -20.38 -5.72 -4.32
N ARG A 143 -20.65 -5.35 -5.57
CA ARG A 143 -21.83 -5.79 -6.34
C ARG A 143 -21.72 -7.25 -6.76
N CYS A 144 -20.51 -7.80 -6.79
CA CYS A 144 -20.27 -9.20 -7.12
C CYS A 144 -20.48 -10.12 -5.90
N ASN A 145 -21.46 -9.76 -5.06
CA ASN A 145 -21.89 -10.53 -3.91
C ASN A 145 -23.43 -10.66 -3.91
N TYR A 146 -23.89 -11.91 -3.82
CA TYR A 146 -25.20 -12.38 -3.36
C TYR A 146 -26.21 -12.96 -4.40
N SER A 147 -26.15 -14.29 -4.60
CA SER A 147 -27.36 -15.09 -4.83
C SER A 147 -27.82 -15.70 -3.50
N GLY A 148 -29.13 -15.71 -3.25
CA GLY A 148 -29.75 -15.84 -1.92
C GLY A 148 -29.66 -17.18 -1.18
N LEU A 149 -28.75 -18.10 -1.54
CA LEU A 149 -28.59 -19.42 -0.87
C LEU A 149 -27.41 -19.49 0.11
N TYR A 150 -26.78 -18.35 0.40
CA TYR A 150 -25.81 -18.09 1.47
C TYR A 150 -24.36 -18.61 1.29
N GLN A 151 -23.45 -17.63 1.35
CA GLN A 151 -22.17 -17.57 2.05
C GLN A 151 -20.97 -18.44 1.63
N ASN A 152 -20.20 -17.83 0.73
CA ASN A 152 -18.77 -17.55 0.81
C ASN A 152 -17.79 -18.74 0.98
N ARG A 153 -16.75 -18.81 0.12
CA ARG A 153 -15.46 -19.34 0.59
C ARG A 153 -14.20 -18.84 -0.13
N ASP A 154 -14.17 -18.71 -1.45
CA ASP A 154 -12.98 -18.29 -2.22
C ASP A 154 -13.38 -17.66 -3.58
N GLN A 155 -14.62 -17.17 -3.70
CA GLN A 155 -15.29 -17.04 -4.99
C GLN A 155 -14.79 -15.82 -5.76
N GLY A 156 -14.00 -16.12 -6.78
CA GLY A 156 -13.41 -15.21 -7.78
C GLY A 156 -14.44 -14.42 -8.60
N PRO A 157 -14.06 -13.98 -9.81
CA PRO A 157 -14.68 -12.83 -10.45
C PRO A 157 -16.14 -13.06 -10.87
N CYS A 158 -16.86 -11.95 -10.95
CA CYS A 158 -18.07 -11.84 -11.76
C CYS A 158 -17.69 -12.01 -13.26
#